data_AF-A0A2N8LD56-F1
#
_entry.id   AF-A0A2N8LD56-F1
#
_cell.length_a   1.000
_cell.length_b   1.000
_cell.length_c   1.000
_cell.angle_alpha   90.00
_cell.angle_beta   90.00
_cell.angle_gamma   90.00
#
_symmetry.space_group_name_H-M   'P 1'
#
loop_
_entity.id
_entity.type
_entity.pdbx_description
1 polymer ?
#
loop_
_entity_poly.entity_id
_entity_poly.type
_entity_poly.pdbx_seq_one_letter_code
_entity_poly.pdbx_strand_id
1 'polypeptide(L)'
;MPTELAKEILEHLKQFDCIPMVNKDEYMYLNDAFKGMIQTPNGDVDIIQYETRSNEFLICEKADLADFVDFEVPKILVAASSDYMAENAEKMGAPFKDRARTGMTAPFYYEFNAKGVEKDVAIEKAFEEMGISSDDMMAFGDAQNDMAMLKYVKYGIAMGNAIDELKEVAYDVTDDNDHDGIAKALYKYIPELKDVKL
;
A
#
# COMPACT_ATOMS: atom_id res chain seq x y z
N MET A 1 -9.30 -10.45 5.01
CA MET A 1 -10.10 -10.01 6.17
C MET A 1 -11.44 -10.70 6.12
N PRO A 2 -12.07 -11.04 7.27
CA PRO A 2 -13.34 -11.74 7.27
C PRO A 2 -14.42 -10.97 6.51
N THR A 3 -15.28 -11.69 5.78
CA THR A 3 -16.35 -11.12 4.93
C THR A 3 -17.20 -10.08 5.67
N GLU A 4 -17.67 -10.38 6.89
CA GLU A 4 -18.50 -9.46 7.67
C GLU A 4 -17.80 -8.13 7.99
N LEU A 5 -16.51 -8.18 8.34
CA LEU A 5 -15.73 -6.96 8.58
C LEU A 5 -15.57 -6.14 7.30
N ALA A 6 -15.34 -6.79 6.16
CA ALA A 6 -15.25 -6.10 4.87
C ALA A 6 -16.57 -5.40 4.52
N LYS A 7 -17.72 -6.06 4.74
CA LYS A 7 -19.05 -5.48 4.53
C LYS A 7 -19.29 -4.28 5.44
N GLU A 8 -18.96 -4.38 6.73
CA GLU A 8 -19.08 -3.25 7.67
C GLU A 8 -18.22 -2.05 7.25
N ILE A 9 -16.99 -2.27 6.78
CA ILE A 9 -16.12 -1.21 6.27
C ILE A 9 -16.72 -0.57 5.02
N LEU A 10 -17.15 -1.37 4.04
CA LEU A 10 -17.75 -0.88 2.80
C LEU A 10 -19.04 -0.09 3.07
N GLU A 11 -19.87 -0.54 4.02
CA GLU A 11 -21.06 0.19 4.47
C GLU A 11 -20.70 1.54 5.09
N HIS A 12 -19.70 1.57 5.98
CA HIS A 12 -19.18 2.80 6.57
C HIS A 12 -18.62 3.76 5.52
N LEU A 13 -18.01 3.25 4.45
CA LEU A 13 -17.43 4.07 3.38
C LEU A 13 -18.47 4.81 2.53
N LYS A 14 -19.75 4.37 2.52
CA LYS A 14 -20.83 5.03 1.76
C LYS A 14 -21.10 6.47 2.16
N GLN A 15 -20.71 6.88 3.38
CA GLN A 15 -20.87 8.26 3.84
C GLN A 15 -19.76 9.21 3.36
N PHE A 16 -18.73 8.69 2.69
CA PHE A 16 -17.60 9.45 2.19
C PHE A 16 -17.61 9.55 0.67
N ASP A 17 -17.14 10.68 0.15
CA ASP A 17 -16.91 10.85 -1.28
C ASP A 17 -15.58 10.21 -1.69
N CYS A 18 -15.61 8.88 -1.81
CA CYS A 18 -14.45 8.06 -2.10
C CYS A 18 -14.79 6.92 -3.07
N ILE A 19 -13.75 6.24 -3.53
CA ILE A 19 -13.82 5.14 -4.50
C ILE A 19 -13.22 3.90 -3.82
N PRO A 20 -14.03 3.06 -3.16
CA PRO A 20 -13.56 1.79 -2.65
C PRO A 20 -13.35 0.79 -3.80
N MET A 21 -12.28 0.02 -3.70
CA MET A 21 -11.89 -1.02 -4.65
C MET A 21 -11.57 -2.31 -3.90
N VAL A 22 -12.12 -3.42 -4.38
CA VAL A 22 -11.90 -4.76 -3.85
C VAL A 22 -11.45 -5.66 -4.99
N ASN A 23 -10.37 -6.41 -4.78
CA ASN A 23 -9.82 -7.30 -5.81
C ASN A 23 -10.11 -8.76 -5.48
N LYS A 24 -10.48 -9.54 -6.50
CA LYS A 24 -10.59 -11.00 -6.43
C LYS A 24 -10.33 -11.59 -7.82
N ASP A 25 -9.42 -12.57 -7.85
CA ASP A 25 -8.94 -13.19 -9.08
C ASP A 25 -8.40 -12.11 -10.05
N GLU A 26 -8.88 -12.09 -11.29
CA GLU A 26 -8.51 -11.10 -12.31
C GLU A 26 -9.33 -9.79 -12.26
N TYR A 27 -10.24 -9.64 -11.30
CA TYR A 27 -11.19 -8.53 -11.26
C TYR A 27 -10.91 -7.53 -10.13
N MET A 28 -11.04 -6.25 -10.48
CA MET A 28 -11.22 -5.13 -9.56
C MET A 28 -12.70 -4.73 -9.54
N TYR A 29 -13.32 -4.87 -8.37
CA TYR A 29 -14.71 -4.52 -8.12
C TYR A 29 -14.82 -3.14 -7.49
N LEU A 30 -15.79 -2.35 -7.97
CA LEU A 30 -16.04 -0.97 -7.56
C LEU A 30 -17.50 -0.58 -7.81
N ASN A 31 -17.96 0.52 -7.23
CA ASN A 31 -19.36 0.93 -7.32
C ASN A 31 -19.74 1.66 -8.62
N ASP A 32 -18.82 2.45 -9.18
CA ASP A 32 -19.05 3.27 -10.38
C ASP A 32 -17.73 3.39 -11.17
N ALA A 33 -17.67 2.75 -12.34
CA ALA A 33 -16.49 2.69 -13.19
C ALA A 33 -16.16 4.03 -13.87
N PHE A 34 -17.08 4.99 -13.85
CA PHE A 34 -16.92 6.30 -14.47
C PHE A 34 -16.56 7.39 -13.45
N LYS A 35 -16.53 7.05 -12.15
CA LYS A 35 -16.15 7.97 -11.06
C LYS A 35 -14.66 7.86 -10.71
N GLY A 36 -13.78 7.73 -11.71
CA GLY A 36 -12.34 7.54 -11.50
C GLY A 36 -11.52 8.81 -11.34
N MET A 37 -12.04 9.98 -11.75
CA MET A 37 -11.25 11.22 -11.77
C MET A 37 -11.05 11.81 -10.37
N ILE A 38 -9.79 11.92 -9.93
CA ILE A 38 -9.42 12.54 -8.65
C ILE A 38 -8.26 13.52 -8.82
N GLN A 39 -8.11 14.43 -7.85
CA GLN A 39 -6.99 15.37 -7.76
C GLN A 39 -5.86 14.80 -6.89
N THR A 40 -4.68 14.64 -7.49
CA THR A 40 -3.45 14.21 -6.80
C THR A 40 -2.45 15.37 -6.73
N PRO A 41 -1.37 15.27 -5.93
CA PRO A 41 -0.31 16.29 -5.92
C PRO A 41 0.35 16.46 -7.30
N ASN A 42 0.27 15.44 -8.16
CA ASN A 42 0.85 15.43 -9.50
C ASN A 42 -0.16 15.81 -10.60
N GLY A 43 -1.38 16.22 -10.21
CA GLY A 43 -2.46 16.61 -11.13
C GLY A 43 -3.64 15.62 -11.13
N ASP A 44 -4.57 15.87 -12.04
CA ASP A 44 -5.78 15.06 -12.19
C ASP A 44 -5.43 13.70 -12.80
N VAL A 45 -6.00 12.63 -12.24
CA VAL A 45 -5.80 11.25 -12.71
C VAL A 45 -7.11 10.48 -12.72
N ASP A 46 -7.29 9.61 -13.71
CA ASP A 46 -8.28 8.53 -13.64
C ASP A 46 -7.67 7.39 -12.82
N ILE A 47 -8.03 7.33 -11.55
CA ILE A 47 -7.44 6.40 -10.60
C ILE A 47 -7.84 4.95 -10.87
N ILE A 48 -9.04 4.74 -11.44
CA ILE A 48 -9.53 3.41 -11.83
C ILE A 48 -8.71 2.91 -13.02
N GLN A 49 -8.47 3.76 -14.02
CA GLN A 49 -7.60 3.42 -15.15
C GLN A 49 -6.16 3.16 -14.69
N TYR A 50 -5.62 3.99 -13.79
CA TYR A 50 -4.27 3.82 -13.26
C TYR A 50 -4.10 2.45 -12.57
N GLU A 51 -5.00 2.10 -11.64
CA GLU A 51 -4.92 0.84 -10.89
C GLU A 51 -5.13 -0.39 -11.79
N THR A 52 -6.11 -0.33 -12.70
CA THR A 52 -6.41 -1.47 -13.58
C THR A 52 -5.31 -1.74 -14.59
N ARG A 53 -4.68 -0.70 -15.14
CA ARG A 53 -3.58 -0.85 -16.10
C ARG A 53 -2.29 -1.31 -15.43
N SER A 54 -1.99 -0.81 -14.23
CA SER A 54 -0.75 -1.14 -13.52
C SER A 54 -0.76 -2.55 -12.94
N ASN A 55 -1.94 -3.06 -12.60
CA ASN A 55 -2.10 -4.38 -11.97
C ASN A 55 -2.80 -5.41 -12.88
N GLU A 56 -3.08 -5.06 -14.14
CA GLU A 56 -3.73 -5.92 -15.15
C GLU A 56 -5.13 -6.46 -14.76
N PHE A 57 -5.90 -5.71 -13.98
CA PHE A 57 -7.26 -6.10 -13.59
C PHE A 57 -8.32 -5.78 -14.65
N LEU A 58 -9.31 -6.67 -14.77
CA LEU A 58 -10.58 -6.40 -15.42
C LEU A 58 -11.52 -5.64 -14.46
N ILE A 59 -12.23 -4.64 -14.97
CA ILE A 59 -13.18 -3.86 -14.16
C ILE A 59 -14.52 -4.58 -14.07
N CYS A 60 -15.07 -4.71 -12.86
CA CYS A 60 -16.41 -5.21 -12.63
C CYS A 60 -17.22 -4.27 -11.72
N GLU A 61 -18.10 -3.48 -12.32
CA GLU A 61 -18.98 -2.59 -11.57
C GLU A 61 -20.06 -3.37 -10.82
N LYS A 62 -20.32 -2.97 -9.55
CA LYS A 62 -21.37 -3.51 -8.70
C LYS A 62 -22.12 -2.35 -8.06
N ALA A 63 -23.45 -2.34 -8.16
CA ALA A 63 -24.27 -1.29 -7.57
C ALA A 63 -23.91 -1.02 -6.10
N ASP A 64 -23.69 -2.10 -5.33
CA ASP A 64 -23.27 -2.02 -3.95
C ASP A 64 -22.21 -3.09 -3.62
N LEU A 65 -20.98 -2.66 -3.36
CA LEU A 65 -19.91 -3.55 -2.91
C LEU A 65 -20.22 -4.20 -1.56
N ALA A 66 -20.86 -3.49 -0.63
CA ALA A 66 -21.18 -4.05 0.68
C ALA A 66 -22.17 -5.22 0.56
N ASP A 67 -23.16 -5.13 -0.32
CA ASP A 67 -24.09 -6.23 -0.60
C ASP A 67 -23.43 -7.35 -1.43
N PHE A 68 -22.56 -7.00 -2.38
CA PHE A 68 -21.93 -7.94 -3.30
C PHE A 68 -20.90 -8.86 -2.63
N VAL A 69 -20.09 -8.34 -1.69
CA VAL A 69 -18.99 -9.10 -1.11
C VAL A 69 -19.52 -10.27 -0.27
N ASP A 70 -19.21 -11.49 -0.71
CA ASP A 70 -19.52 -12.75 -0.04
C ASP A 70 -18.27 -13.62 0.23
N PHE A 71 -17.09 -13.02 0.06
CA PHE A 71 -15.79 -13.67 0.18
C PHE A 71 -14.85 -12.89 1.10
N GLU A 72 -13.80 -13.55 1.57
CA GLU A 72 -12.76 -12.86 2.34
C GLU A 72 -11.99 -11.88 1.48
N VAL A 73 -11.93 -10.63 1.90
CA VAL A 73 -11.28 -9.55 1.16
C VAL A 73 -9.87 -9.34 1.69
N PRO A 74 -8.79 -9.57 0.92
CA PRO A 74 -7.43 -9.36 1.42
C PRO A 74 -7.18 -7.91 1.81
N LYS A 75 -7.62 -6.99 0.95
CA LYS A 75 -7.43 -5.54 1.04
C LYS A 75 -8.64 -4.81 0.45
N ILE A 76 -9.02 -3.70 1.08
CA ILE A 76 -9.88 -2.67 0.48
C ILE A 76 -8.99 -1.45 0.24
N LEU A 77 -8.82 -1.05 -1.02
CA LEU A 77 -8.16 0.20 -1.37
C LEU A 77 -9.22 1.28 -1.51
N VAL A 78 -8.97 2.46 -0.96
CA VAL A 78 -9.88 3.60 -1.04
C VAL A 78 -9.15 4.77 -1.66
N ALA A 79 -9.68 5.28 -2.76
CA ALA A 79 -9.17 6.46 -3.44
C ALA A 79 -10.07 7.67 -3.20
N ALA A 80 -9.48 8.86 -3.05
CA ALA A 80 -10.17 10.14 -3.09
C ALA A 80 -9.17 11.25 -3.44
N SER A 81 -9.66 12.43 -3.83
CA SER A 81 -8.79 13.60 -4.01
C SER A 81 -7.98 13.89 -2.73
N SER A 82 -6.74 14.35 -2.89
CA SER A 82 -5.76 14.39 -1.80
C SER A 82 -6.20 15.25 -0.61
N ASP A 83 -6.78 16.42 -0.87
CA ASP A 83 -7.31 17.30 0.18
C ASP A 83 -8.46 16.63 0.95
N TYR A 84 -9.37 15.98 0.21
CA TYR A 84 -10.48 15.25 0.82
C TYR A 84 -9.98 14.07 1.66
N MET A 85 -8.98 13.36 1.18
CA MET A 85 -8.38 12.25 1.89
C MET A 85 -7.70 12.72 3.18
N ALA A 86 -6.93 13.82 3.14
CA ALA A 86 -6.29 14.41 4.31
C ALA A 86 -7.32 14.80 5.40
N GLU A 87 -8.49 15.28 5.03
CA GLU A 87 -9.54 15.68 5.97
C GLU A 87 -10.38 14.51 6.55
N ASN A 88 -10.38 13.35 5.88
CA ASN A 88 -11.34 12.28 6.17
C ASN A 88 -10.73 10.91 6.47
N ALA A 89 -9.46 10.67 6.15
CA ALA A 89 -8.78 9.39 6.36
C ALA A 89 -8.92 8.87 7.81
N GLU A 90 -8.77 9.74 8.81
CA GLU A 90 -8.94 9.33 10.20
C GLU A 90 -10.38 8.86 10.50
N LYS A 91 -11.39 9.55 9.97
CA LYS A 91 -12.81 9.20 10.15
C LYS A 91 -13.18 7.90 9.44
N MET A 92 -12.54 7.63 8.30
CA MET A 92 -12.71 6.37 7.57
C MET A 92 -12.19 5.19 8.40
N GLY A 93 -10.99 5.31 8.99
CA GLY A 93 -10.34 4.21 9.70
C GLY A 93 -10.69 4.06 11.18
N ALA A 94 -11.02 5.15 11.89
CA ALA A 94 -11.17 5.17 13.35
C ALA A 94 -12.07 4.05 13.93
N PRO A 95 -13.25 3.73 13.35
CA PRO A 95 -14.11 2.67 13.89
C PRO A 95 -13.51 1.26 13.81
N PHE A 96 -12.49 1.07 12.97
CA PHE A 96 -11.94 -0.24 12.63
C PHE A 96 -10.50 -0.45 13.09
N LYS A 97 -9.86 0.53 13.73
CA LYS A 97 -8.44 0.45 14.17
C LYS A 97 -8.12 -0.79 15.02
N ASP A 98 -9.09 -1.30 15.78
CA ASP A 98 -8.91 -2.50 16.60
C ASP A 98 -9.13 -3.83 15.85
N ARG A 99 -9.76 -3.79 14.67
CA ARG A 99 -10.24 -4.96 13.91
C ARG A 99 -9.59 -5.11 12.55
N ALA A 100 -9.08 -4.03 11.98
CA ALA A 100 -8.37 -3.95 10.72
C ALA A 100 -7.12 -3.10 10.90
N ARG A 101 -6.10 -3.37 10.07
CA ARG A 101 -4.98 -2.45 9.90
C ARG A 101 -5.43 -1.40 8.89
N THR A 102 -5.29 -0.13 9.24
CA THR A 102 -5.70 0.97 8.38
C THR A 102 -4.61 2.02 8.28
N GLY A 103 -4.49 2.70 7.14
CA GLY A 103 -3.45 3.71 6.97
C GLY A 103 -3.43 4.35 5.59
N MET A 104 -2.74 5.48 5.52
CA MET A 104 -2.42 6.16 4.27
C MET A 104 -1.26 5.43 3.57
N THR A 105 -1.36 5.25 2.25
CA THR A 105 -0.26 4.75 1.42
C THR A 105 0.22 5.76 0.39
N ALA A 106 -0.62 6.73 0.05
CA ALA A 106 -0.31 7.90 -0.75
C ALA A 106 -1.26 9.04 -0.34
N PRO A 107 -1.01 10.31 -0.71
CA PRO A 107 -1.88 11.43 -0.35
C PRO A 107 -3.35 11.27 -0.75
N PHE A 108 -3.63 10.42 -1.74
CA PHE A 108 -4.97 10.11 -2.26
C PHE A 108 -5.42 8.67 -1.97
N TYR A 109 -4.64 7.89 -1.21
CA TYR A 109 -4.95 6.50 -0.90
C TYR A 109 -5.00 6.20 0.58
N TYR A 110 -6.08 5.52 0.97
CA TYR A 110 -6.24 4.87 2.26
C TYR A 110 -6.50 3.39 2.04
N GLU A 111 -6.01 2.54 2.93
CA GLU A 111 -6.23 1.10 2.83
C GLU A 111 -6.74 0.49 4.12
N PHE A 112 -7.51 -0.59 3.96
CA PHE A 112 -7.88 -1.50 5.03
C PHE A 112 -7.31 -2.88 4.70
N ASN A 113 -6.57 -3.45 5.64
CA ASN A 113 -6.00 -4.80 5.55
C ASN A 113 -6.47 -5.64 6.75
N ALA A 114 -6.42 -6.97 6.59
CA ALA A 114 -6.65 -7.87 7.72
C ALA A 114 -5.64 -7.59 8.84
N LYS A 115 -6.11 -7.64 10.10
CA LYS A 115 -5.23 -7.51 11.26
C LYS A 115 -4.22 -8.66 11.29
N GLY A 116 -2.95 -8.34 11.57
CA GLY A 116 -1.86 -9.34 11.63
C GLY A 116 -1.28 -9.74 10.28
N VAL A 117 -1.73 -9.14 9.17
CA VAL A 117 -1.07 -9.24 7.86
C VAL A 117 -0.16 -8.03 7.71
N GLU A 118 1.09 -8.19 8.17
CA GLU A 118 2.10 -7.14 8.09
C GLU A 118 3.27 -7.61 7.22
N LYS A 119 3.90 -6.69 6.47
CA LYS A 119 5.02 -7.02 5.57
C LYS A 119 6.21 -7.58 6.35
N ASP A 120 6.50 -6.99 7.51
CA ASP A 120 7.51 -7.44 8.47
C ASP A 120 7.19 -8.83 9.03
N VAL A 121 5.95 -9.11 9.44
CA VAL A 121 5.56 -10.46 9.92
C VAL A 121 5.66 -11.50 8.80
N ALA A 122 5.36 -11.12 7.55
CA ALA A 122 5.52 -12.00 6.40
C ALA A 122 6.99 -12.26 6.07
N ILE A 123 7.85 -11.23 6.15
CA ILE A 123 9.30 -11.32 5.95
C ILE A 123 9.92 -12.18 7.06
N GLU A 124 9.62 -11.90 8.32
CA GLU A 124 10.12 -12.66 9.47
C GLU A 124 9.81 -14.15 9.32
N LYS A 125 8.54 -14.51 9.10
CA LYS A 125 8.15 -15.91 8.91
C LYS A 125 8.79 -16.58 7.70
N ALA A 126 8.85 -15.88 6.57
CA ALA A 126 9.38 -16.44 5.33
C ALA A 126 10.89 -16.73 5.44
N PHE A 127 11.64 -15.86 6.10
CA PHE A 127 13.09 -15.96 6.18
C PHE A 127 13.60 -16.74 7.40
N GLU A 128 12.85 -16.76 8.51
CA GLU A 128 13.16 -17.64 9.65
C GLU A 128 13.19 -19.12 9.22
N GLU A 129 12.22 -19.55 8.42
CA GLU A 129 12.18 -20.92 7.88
C GLU A 129 13.38 -21.25 6.97
N MET A 130 13.99 -20.23 6.37
CA MET A 130 15.18 -20.34 5.53
C MET A 130 16.50 -20.19 6.32
N GLY A 131 16.43 -19.91 7.62
CA GLY A 131 17.59 -19.64 8.46
C GLY A 131 18.30 -18.32 8.13
N ILE A 132 17.61 -17.37 7.49
CA ILE A 132 18.15 -16.06 7.13
C ILE A 132 17.78 -15.06 8.23
N SER A 133 18.78 -14.45 8.85
CA SER A 133 18.59 -13.44 9.89
C SER A 133 18.34 -12.06 9.28
N SER A 134 17.65 -11.18 10.01
CA SER A 134 17.53 -9.76 9.66
C SER A 134 18.88 -9.05 9.52
N ASP A 135 19.93 -9.60 10.14
CA ASP A 135 21.32 -9.15 9.99
C ASP A 135 21.89 -9.31 8.57
N ASP A 136 21.28 -10.18 7.76
CA ASP A 136 21.66 -10.45 6.38
C ASP A 136 20.66 -9.83 5.37
N MET A 137 19.74 -8.99 5.83
CA MET A 137 18.66 -8.43 5.01
C MET A 137 18.86 -6.95 4.69
N MET A 138 18.44 -6.59 3.47
CA MET A 138 18.29 -5.23 3.00
C MET A 138 16.86 -5.02 2.50
N ALA A 139 16.25 -3.91 2.89
CA ALA A 139 14.91 -3.53 2.46
C ALA A 139 14.88 -2.07 2.04
N PHE A 140 13.98 -1.73 1.13
CA PHE A 140 13.79 -0.39 0.58
C PHE A 140 12.37 0.06 0.85
N GLY A 141 12.17 1.34 1.14
CA GLY A 141 10.84 1.90 1.36
C GLY A 141 10.80 3.41 1.24
N ASP A 142 9.60 3.93 1.03
CA ASP A 142 9.34 5.35 0.87
C ASP A 142 8.12 5.85 1.67
N ALA A 143 7.22 4.95 2.07
CA ALA A 143 5.98 5.31 2.72
C ALA A 143 5.86 4.76 4.15
N GLN A 144 4.85 5.25 4.89
CA GLN A 144 4.60 4.89 6.28
C GLN A 144 4.39 3.38 6.49
N ASN A 145 3.83 2.69 5.49
CA ASN A 145 3.61 1.24 5.54
C ASN A 145 4.90 0.40 5.45
N ASP A 146 6.04 1.01 5.12
CA ASP A 146 7.36 0.34 5.08
C ASP A 146 8.17 0.51 6.38
N MET A 147 7.72 1.37 7.29
CA MET A 147 8.37 1.69 8.57
C MET A 147 8.75 0.45 9.38
N ALA A 148 7.83 -0.51 9.52
CA ALA A 148 8.07 -1.72 10.30
C ALA A 148 9.12 -2.63 9.65
N MET A 149 9.08 -2.75 8.32
CA MET A 149 10.05 -3.52 7.54
C MET A 149 11.46 -2.93 7.63
N LEU A 150 11.61 -1.60 7.49
CA LEU A 150 12.92 -0.94 7.57
C LEU A 150 13.54 -1.04 8.97
N LYS A 151 12.71 -1.05 10.02
CA LYS A 151 13.19 -1.23 11.41
C LYS A 151 13.57 -2.67 11.73
N TYR A 152 12.99 -3.64 11.01
CA TYR A 152 13.25 -5.06 11.22
C TYR A 152 14.60 -5.50 10.64
N VAL A 153 14.93 -5.06 9.42
CA VAL A 153 16.15 -5.44 8.72
C VAL A 153 17.36 -4.61 9.15
N LYS A 154 18.57 -5.17 9.06
CA LYS A 154 19.80 -4.43 9.36
C LYS A 154 20.08 -3.29 8.38
N TYR A 155 19.83 -3.51 7.10
CA TYR A 155 20.04 -2.51 6.05
C TYR A 155 18.69 -1.98 5.54
N GLY A 156 17.96 -1.26 6.40
CA GLY A 156 16.73 -0.56 6.00
C GLY A 156 17.06 0.76 5.29
N ILE A 157 16.81 0.86 3.99
CA ILE A 157 17.20 2.00 3.15
C ILE A 157 15.95 2.81 2.78
N ALA A 158 15.90 4.09 3.17
CA ALA A 158 14.85 4.99 2.72
C ALA A 158 15.18 5.56 1.33
N MET A 159 14.19 5.63 0.44
CA MET A 159 14.33 6.28 -0.87
C MET A 159 14.40 7.81 -0.74
N GLY A 160 14.96 8.50 -1.74
CA GLY A 160 15.05 9.97 -1.73
C GLY A 160 13.69 10.67 -1.67
N ASN A 161 12.67 10.06 -2.26
CA ASN A 161 11.27 10.50 -2.23
C ASN A 161 10.49 10.05 -0.98
N ALA A 162 11.16 9.41 0.00
CA ALA A 162 10.51 8.92 1.20
C ALA A 162 10.01 10.05 2.13
N ILE A 163 9.00 9.75 2.94
CA ILE A 163 8.55 10.62 4.04
C ILE A 163 9.68 10.84 5.07
N ASP A 164 9.68 12.00 5.72
CA ASP A 164 10.75 12.40 6.63
C ASP A 164 10.89 11.43 7.81
N GLU A 165 9.76 10.97 8.37
CA GLU A 165 9.75 10.03 9.49
C GLU A 165 10.41 8.69 9.14
N LEU A 166 10.33 8.25 7.88
CA LEU A 166 10.95 7.02 7.42
C LEU A 166 12.47 7.20 7.24
N LYS A 167 12.89 8.34 6.70
CA LYS A 167 14.31 8.70 6.56
C LYS A 167 15.01 8.78 7.92
N GLU A 168 14.32 9.28 8.95
CA GLU A 168 14.87 9.39 10.32
C GLU A 168 15.19 8.04 10.97
N VAL A 169 14.48 6.98 10.61
CA VAL A 169 14.68 5.64 11.20
C VAL A 169 15.51 4.70 10.33
N ALA A 170 15.78 5.09 9.08
CA ALA A 170 16.50 4.27 8.12
C ALA A 170 18.00 4.17 8.46
N TYR A 171 18.60 3.04 8.10
CA TYR A 171 20.05 2.84 8.18
C TYR A 171 20.81 3.78 7.26
N ASP A 172 20.25 4.06 6.08
CA ASP A 172 20.80 5.00 5.09
C ASP A 172 19.67 5.55 4.21
N VAL A 173 19.94 6.65 3.52
CA VAL A 173 19.04 7.24 2.52
C VAL A 173 19.72 7.20 1.17
N THR A 174 19.03 6.69 0.16
CA THR A 174 19.51 6.65 -1.24
C THR A 174 18.79 7.69 -2.09
N ASP A 175 19.11 7.77 -3.39
CA ASP A 175 18.40 8.64 -4.32
C ASP A 175 16.92 8.22 -4.48
N ASP A 176 16.11 9.04 -5.14
CA ASP A 176 14.69 8.72 -5.38
C ASP A 176 14.48 7.61 -6.43
N ASN A 177 13.22 7.24 -6.62
CA ASN A 177 12.79 6.24 -7.58
C ASN A 177 13.07 6.61 -9.05
N ASP A 178 13.14 7.91 -9.39
CA ASP A 178 13.39 8.40 -10.75
C ASP A 178 14.90 8.49 -11.07
N HIS A 179 15.76 8.32 -10.06
CA HIS A 179 17.21 8.40 -10.19
C HIS A 179 17.92 7.12 -9.74
N ASP A 180 17.31 5.95 -9.96
CA ASP A 180 17.89 4.62 -9.71
C ASP A 180 18.34 4.40 -8.24
N GLY A 181 17.63 4.95 -7.27
CA GLY A 181 18.01 4.89 -5.85
C GLY A 181 18.29 3.47 -5.34
N ILE A 182 17.48 2.48 -5.73
CA ILE A 182 17.69 1.08 -5.36
C ILE A 182 19.04 0.57 -5.91
N ALA A 183 19.31 0.78 -7.19
CA ALA A 183 20.55 0.30 -7.82
C ALA A 183 21.78 0.96 -7.19
N LYS A 184 21.73 2.27 -6.91
CA LYS A 184 22.82 3.00 -6.26
C LYS A 184 23.13 2.47 -4.87
N ALA A 185 22.10 2.18 -4.06
CA ALA A 185 22.26 1.58 -2.75
C ALA A 185 22.85 0.16 -2.84
N LEU A 186 22.32 -0.67 -3.74
CA LEU A 186 22.85 -2.01 -3.98
C LEU A 186 24.33 -1.97 -4.37
N TYR A 187 24.72 -1.08 -5.28
CA TYR A 187 26.12 -0.89 -5.70
C TYR A 187 27.04 -0.30 -4.62
N LYS A 188 26.48 0.40 -3.62
CA LYS A 188 27.23 0.94 -2.48
C LYS A 188 27.53 -0.17 -1.46
N TYR A 189 26.55 -1.01 -1.15
CA TYR A 189 26.64 -2.01 -0.09
C TYR A 189 27.03 -3.42 -0.56
N ILE A 190 26.81 -3.72 -1.85
CA ILE A 190 27.16 -4.98 -2.51
C ILE A 190 27.91 -4.64 -3.82
N PRO A 191 29.17 -4.16 -3.74
CA PRO A 191 29.89 -3.65 -4.91
C PRO A 191 30.05 -4.65 -6.05
N GLU A 192 30.02 -5.95 -5.75
CA GLU A 192 30.10 -7.05 -6.71
C GLU A 192 28.94 -7.03 -7.72
N LEU A 193 27.81 -6.42 -7.37
CA LEU A 193 26.66 -6.30 -8.28
C LEU A 193 26.93 -5.37 -9.47
N LYS A 194 27.94 -4.50 -9.42
CA LYS A 194 28.28 -3.59 -10.53
C LYS A 194 28.69 -4.33 -11.81
N ASP A 195 29.22 -5.55 -11.64
CA ASP A 195 29.73 -6.36 -12.74
C ASP A 195 28.70 -7.41 -13.21
N VAL A 196 27.54 -7.49 -12.56
CA VAL A 196 26.45 -8.41 -12.94
C VAL A 196 25.69 -7.80 -14.12
N LYS A 197 25.81 -8.44 -15.29
CA LYS A 197 24.95 -8.13 -16.44
C LYS A 197 23.57 -8.76 -16.19
N LEU A 198 22.57 -7.92 -15.93
CA LEU A 198 21.16 -8.28 -15.95
C LEU A 198 20.67 -8.49 -17.38
#